data_AF-A0A3E3DCC7-F1
#
_entry.id   AF-A0A3E3DCC7-F1
#
_cell.length_a   1.000
_cell.length_b   1.000
_cell.length_c   1.000
_cell.angle_alpha   90.00
_cell.angle_beta   90.00
_cell.angle_gamma   90.00
#
_symmetry.space_group_name_H-M   'P 1'
#
loop_
_entity.id
_entity.type
_entity.pdbx_description
1 polymer ?
#
loop_
_entity_poly.entity_id
_entity_poly.type
_entity_poly.pdbx_seq_one_letter_code
_entity_poly.pdbx_strand_id
1 'polypeptide(L)'
;MFIIEKNSMELMLPITDEEIRQLYHENWQTLFLPVKSAHCLCARIDNFDFRTKLPVKVQVQEMNLLAWLLEQLAQRQRNIFREKIITSKMCPGEMINLALQLFPEAAGGKERKGAMPQYTGKNLYDLTC
;
A
#
# COMPACT_ATOMS: atom_id res chain seq x y z
N MET A 1 1.44 -8.44 -5.57
CA MET A 1 1.74 -7.71 -6.82
C MET A 1 0.70 -6.62 -7.02
N PHE A 2 1.17 -5.38 -7.18
CA PHE A 2 0.33 -4.24 -7.54
C PHE A 2 0.86 -3.60 -8.81
N ILE A 3 -0.05 -3.19 -9.69
CA ILE A 3 0.27 -2.40 -10.86
C ILE A 3 -0.69 -1.21 -10.88
N ILE A 4 -0.14 -0.01 -10.99
CA ILE A 4 -0.91 1.22 -11.11
C ILE A 4 -0.52 1.96 -12.38
N GLU A 5 -1.44 2.75 -12.92
CA GLU A 5 -1.19 3.66 -14.02
C GLU A 5 -1.28 5.11 -13.52
N LYS A 6 -0.30 5.93 -13.86
CA LYS A 6 -0.35 7.38 -13.65
C LYS A 6 0.37 8.08 -14.80
N ASN A 7 -0.26 9.11 -15.37
CA ASN A 7 0.30 9.88 -16.48
C ASN A 7 0.76 8.99 -17.66
N SER A 8 -0.05 7.98 -18.01
CA SER A 8 0.26 6.97 -19.06
C SER A 8 1.49 6.10 -18.79
N MET A 9 1.97 6.09 -17.55
CA MET A 9 3.03 5.20 -17.10
C MET A 9 2.46 4.10 -16.20
N GLU A 10 2.81 2.86 -16.47
CA GLU A 10 2.55 1.73 -15.59
C GLU A 10 3.69 1.54 -14.59
N LEU A 11 3.35 1.40 -13.31
CA LEU A 11 4.29 1.19 -12.22
C LEU A 11 3.94 -0.08 -11.49
N MET A 12 4.93 -0.95 -11.33
CA MET A 12 4.84 -2.09 -10.42
C MET A 12 5.19 -1.61 -9.00
N LEU A 13 4.40 -2.03 -8.01
CA LEU A 13 4.59 -1.69 -6.60
C LEU A 13 4.82 -2.97 -5.76
N PRO A 14 5.59 -2.88 -4.65
CA PRO A 14 6.21 -1.66 -4.15
C PRO A 14 7.40 -1.20 -4.98
N ILE A 15 7.53 0.13 -5.12
CA ILE A 15 8.67 0.80 -5.73
C ILE A 15 9.53 1.40 -4.62
N THR A 16 10.83 1.18 -4.73
CA THR A 16 11.87 1.67 -3.80
C THR A 16 12.31 3.09 -4.15
N ASP A 17 12.92 3.78 -3.18
CA ASP A 17 13.49 5.12 -3.41
C ASP A 17 14.53 5.14 -4.55
N GLU A 18 15.28 4.05 -4.73
CA GLU A 18 16.29 3.95 -5.78
C GLU A 18 15.66 3.82 -7.16
N GLU A 19 14.65 2.97 -7.31
CA GLU A 19 13.85 2.90 -8.54
C GLU A 19 13.20 4.25 -8.83
N ILE A 20 12.63 4.89 -7.81
CA ILE A 20 12.06 6.24 -7.94
C ILE A 20 13.10 7.25 -8.45
N ARG A 21 14.34 7.25 -7.94
CA ARG A 21 15.42 8.14 -8.41
C ARG A 21 15.74 7.91 -9.87
N GLN A 22 15.79 6.66 -10.32
CA GLN A 22 16.01 6.34 -11.73
C GLN A 22 14.87 6.90 -12.60
N LEU A 23 13.63 6.81 -12.12
CA LEU A 23 12.47 7.39 -12.79
C LEU A 23 12.47 8.93 -12.82
N TYR A 24 13.05 9.60 -11.81
CA TYR A 24 13.12 11.06 -11.74
C TYR A 24 13.91 11.70 -12.90
N HIS A 25 14.83 10.95 -13.52
CA HIS A 25 15.64 11.46 -14.63
C HIS A 25 14.85 11.60 -15.96
N GLU A 26 13.63 11.04 -16.07
CA GLU A 26 12.89 10.93 -17.34
C GLU A 26 11.55 11.70 -17.41
N ASN A 27 11.35 12.77 -16.60
CA ASN A 27 10.19 13.73 -16.60
C ASN A 27 9.03 13.50 -15.60
N TRP A 28 9.23 13.16 -14.32
CA TRP A 28 8.07 12.91 -13.42
C TRP A 28 8.05 13.58 -12.04
N GLN A 29 8.23 14.90 -11.99
CA GLN A 29 8.05 15.70 -10.75
C GLN A 29 6.67 15.52 -10.06
N THR A 30 5.68 14.92 -10.74
CA THR A 30 4.29 14.79 -10.25
C THR A 30 3.88 13.37 -9.81
N LEU A 31 4.74 12.35 -9.99
CA LEU A 31 4.37 10.93 -9.80
C LEU A 31 3.84 10.64 -8.39
N PHE A 32 4.44 11.27 -7.39
CA PHE A 32 4.10 11.09 -5.98
C PHE A 32 3.40 12.29 -5.35
N LEU A 33 2.91 13.25 -6.13
CA LEU A 33 2.05 14.29 -5.56
C LEU A 33 0.83 13.62 -4.91
N PRO A 34 0.40 14.09 -3.72
CA PRO A 34 -0.68 13.50 -2.90
C PRO A 34 -2.08 13.79 -3.48
N VAL A 35 -2.23 13.58 -4.78
CA VAL A 35 -3.46 13.74 -5.53
C VAL A 35 -3.89 12.35 -6.00
N LYS A 36 -5.17 12.01 -5.81
CA LYS A 36 -5.78 10.78 -6.33
C LYS A 36 -5.83 10.82 -7.85
N SER A 37 -4.71 10.54 -8.49
CA SER A 37 -4.51 10.67 -9.93
C SER A 37 -4.07 9.36 -10.59
N ALA A 38 -3.90 8.28 -9.82
CA ALA A 38 -3.48 6.99 -10.34
C ALA A 38 -4.67 6.02 -10.41
N HIS A 39 -4.65 5.15 -11.42
CA HIS A 39 -5.60 4.06 -11.59
C HIS A 39 -4.96 2.74 -11.17
N CYS A 40 -5.66 1.93 -10.38
CA CYS A 40 -5.17 0.60 -10.05
C CYS A 40 -5.52 -0.39 -11.17
N LEU A 41 -4.50 -0.85 -11.90
CA LEU A 41 -4.67 -1.84 -12.97
C LEU A 41 -4.71 -3.26 -12.41
N CYS A 42 -3.92 -3.54 -11.37
CA CYS A 42 -3.84 -4.84 -10.72
C CYS A 42 -3.57 -4.68 -9.21
N ALA A 43 -4.28 -5.45 -8.38
CA ALA A 43 -4.01 -5.57 -6.95
C ALA A 43 -4.21 -7.03 -6.52
N ARG A 44 -3.10 -7.74 -6.35
CA ARG A 44 -3.10 -9.18 -6.04
C ARG A 44 -2.29 -9.50 -4.81
N ILE A 45 -2.87 -10.36 -3.97
CA ILE A 45 -2.19 -11.04 -2.86
C ILE A 45 -2.28 -12.54 -3.13
N ASP A 46 -1.13 -13.18 -3.28
CA ASP A 46 -1.02 -14.55 -3.78
C ASP A 46 -1.82 -14.71 -5.10
N ASN A 47 -2.74 -15.67 -5.17
CA ASN A 47 -3.59 -15.89 -6.34
C ASN A 47 -4.91 -15.07 -6.35
N PHE A 48 -5.14 -14.22 -5.35
CA PHE A 48 -6.39 -13.47 -5.20
C PHE A 48 -6.26 -12.04 -5.73
N ASP A 49 -7.09 -11.69 -6.72
CA ASP A 49 -7.24 -10.32 -7.21
C ASP A 49 -8.35 -9.59 -6.45
N PHE A 50 -7.99 -8.48 -5.82
CA PHE A 50 -8.89 -7.64 -5.05
C PHE A 50 -8.96 -6.20 -5.59
N ARG A 51 -8.57 -5.97 -6.85
CA ARG A 51 -8.70 -4.66 -7.50
C ARG A 51 -10.11 -4.10 -7.40
N THR A 52 -11.14 -4.96 -7.50
CA THR A 52 -12.55 -4.56 -7.39
C THR A 52 -12.95 -4.04 -6.00
N LYS A 53 -12.11 -4.27 -4.98
CA LYS A 53 -12.28 -3.73 -3.63
C LYS A 53 -11.65 -2.34 -3.49
N LEU A 54 -10.80 -1.92 -4.42
CA LEU A 54 -10.14 -0.61 -4.40
C LEU A 54 -10.96 0.44 -5.15
N PRO A 55 -10.83 1.72 -4.78
CA PRO A 55 -11.44 2.81 -5.54
C PRO A 55 -10.80 2.94 -6.92
N VAL A 56 -11.57 3.49 -7.88
CA VAL A 56 -11.12 3.71 -9.27
C VAL A 56 -9.85 4.57 -9.35
N LYS A 57 -9.75 5.57 -8.46
CA LYS A 57 -8.59 6.44 -8.31
C LYS A 57 -7.96 6.25 -6.94
N VAL A 58 -6.65 6.07 -6.92
CA VAL A 58 -5.84 5.79 -5.74
C VAL A 58 -4.68 6.78 -5.65
N GLN A 59 -4.13 6.93 -4.45
CA GLN A 59 -2.87 7.64 -4.26
C GLN A 59 -1.72 6.67 -4.42
N VAL A 60 -0.73 7.03 -5.24
CA VAL A 60 0.45 6.19 -5.48
C VAL A 60 1.12 5.78 -4.17
N GLN A 61 1.25 6.72 -3.24
CA GLN A 61 1.96 6.51 -1.98
C GLN A 61 1.22 5.54 -1.04
N GLU A 62 -0.11 5.64 -0.94
CA GLU A 62 -0.94 4.68 -0.17
C GLU A 62 -0.82 3.27 -0.77
N MET A 63 -0.90 3.17 -2.10
CA MET A 63 -0.76 1.88 -2.77
C MET A 63 0.64 1.31 -2.62
N ASN A 64 1.67 2.16 -2.63
CA ASN A 64 3.06 1.73 -2.45
C ASN A 64 3.27 1.17 -1.04
N LEU A 65 2.80 1.88 -0.02
CA LEU A 65 2.88 1.42 1.37
C LEU A 65 2.08 0.13 1.55
N LEU A 66 0.86 0.04 1.01
CA LEU A 66 0.07 -1.18 1.10
C LEU A 66 0.76 -2.36 0.42
N ALA A 67 1.34 -2.15 -0.77
CA ALA A 67 2.08 -3.20 -1.47
C ALA A 67 3.26 -3.69 -0.63
N TRP A 68 4.07 -2.77 -0.09
CA TRP A 68 5.20 -3.09 0.76
C TRP A 68 4.78 -3.84 2.03
N LEU A 69 3.76 -3.35 2.76
CA LEU A 69 3.26 -4.02 3.97
C LEU A 69 2.81 -5.45 3.70
N LEU A 70 2.11 -5.68 2.59
CA LEU A 70 1.63 -7.01 2.21
C LEU A 70 2.77 -7.98 1.85
N GLU A 71 3.90 -7.47 1.36
CA GLU A 71 5.11 -8.30 1.15
C GLU A 71 5.74 -8.76 2.45
N GLN A 72 5.65 -7.96 3.52
CA GLN A 72 6.20 -8.32 4.84
C GLN A 72 5.35 -9.37 5.58
N LEU A 73 4.07 -9.51 5.23
CA LEU A 73 3.18 -10.44 5.91
C LEU A 73 3.59 -11.90 5.66
N ALA A 74 3.65 -12.71 6.71
CA ALA A 74 3.71 -14.16 6.60
C ALA A 74 2.41 -14.71 6.00
N GLN A 75 2.45 -15.93 5.44
CA GLN A 75 1.28 -16.53 4.78
C GLN A 75 0.01 -16.55 5.65
N ARG A 76 0.17 -16.81 6.96
CA ARG A 76 -0.95 -16.78 7.92
C ARG A 76 -1.58 -15.39 8.02
N GLN A 77 -0.78 -14.32 8.07
CA GLN A 77 -1.26 -12.94 8.11
C GLN A 77 -1.93 -12.55 6.79
N ARG A 78 -1.37 -12.95 5.64
CA ARG A 78 -1.99 -12.72 4.32
C ARG A 78 -3.38 -13.35 4.21
N ASN A 79 -3.55 -14.56 4.74
CA ASN A 79 -4.85 -15.22 4.78
C ASN A 79 -5.88 -14.43 5.61
N ILE A 80 -5.48 -13.95 6.80
CA ILE A 80 -6.35 -13.12 7.66
C ILE A 80 -6.70 -11.80 6.95
N PHE A 81 -5.72 -11.16 6.32
CA PHE A 81 -5.94 -9.95 5.54
C PHE A 81 -6.98 -10.19 4.44
N ARG A 82 -6.79 -11.24 3.64
CA ARG A 82 -7.68 -11.64 2.54
C ARG A 82 -9.11 -11.87 3.02
N GLU A 83 -9.31 -12.63 4.09
CA GLU A 83 -10.64 -12.91 4.63
C GLU A 83 -11.37 -11.63 5.04
N LYS A 84 -10.67 -10.68 5.67
CA LYS A 84 -11.28 -9.41 6.09
C LYS A 84 -11.64 -8.49 4.93
N ILE A 85 -10.81 -8.38 3.90
CA ILE A 85 -11.12 -7.54 2.73
C ILE A 85 -12.21 -8.13 1.82
N ILE A 86 -12.44 -9.44 1.90
CA ILE A 86 -13.56 -10.09 1.19
C ILE A 86 -14.87 -9.72 1.88
N THR A 87 -14.89 -9.83 3.20
CA THR A 87 -16.08 -9.69 4.06
C THR A 87 -16.47 -8.24 4.35
N SER A 88 -15.55 -7.29 4.22
CA SER A 88 -15.82 -5.87 4.42
C SER A 88 -15.36 -5.02 3.24
N LYS A 89 -16.10 -3.95 2.96
CA LYS A 89 -15.67 -2.92 1.99
C LYS A 89 -14.70 -1.98 2.72
N MET A 90 -13.44 -2.02 2.32
CA MET A 90 -12.38 -1.18 2.91
C MET A 90 -11.81 -0.23 1.86
N CYS A 91 -11.53 1.01 2.25
CA CYS A 91 -10.70 1.92 1.48
C CYS A 91 -9.20 1.60 1.67
N PRO A 92 -8.30 2.13 0.82
CA PRO A 92 -6.86 1.84 0.92
C PRO A 92 -6.27 2.14 2.31
N GLY A 93 -6.66 3.25 2.95
CA GLY A 93 -6.20 3.59 4.30
C GLY A 93 -6.64 2.59 5.38
N GLU A 94 -7.84 2.01 5.26
CA GLU A 94 -8.32 0.94 6.16
C GLU A 94 -7.55 -0.35 5.92
N MET A 95 -7.23 -0.66 4.66
CA MET A 95 -6.38 -1.81 4.32
C MET A 95 -4.96 -1.66 4.88
N ILE A 96 -4.38 -0.46 4.82
CA ILE A 96 -3.08 -0.16 5.43
C ILE A 96 -3.14 -0.38 6.95
N ASN A 97 -4.17 0.15 7.61
CA ASN A 97 -4.38 -0.05 9.05
C ASN A 97 -4.54 -1.52 9.42
N LEU A 98 -5.27 -2.29 8.60
CA LEU A 98 -5.38 -3.73 8.81
C LEU A 98 -4.03 -4.43 8.67
N ALA A 99 -3.23 -4.08 7.66
CA ALA A 99 -1.90 -4.66 7.47
C ALA A 99 -0.96 -4.30 8.64
N LEU A 100 -0.99 -3.06 9.13
CA LEU A 100 -0.23 -2.62 10.32
C LEU A 100 -0.66 -3.34 11.60
N GLN A 101 -1.94 -3.68 11.76
CA GLN A 101 -2.39 -4.51 12.89
C GLN A 101 -1.85 -5.94 12.82
N LEU A 102 -1.65 -6.46 11.59
CA LEU A 102 -1.12 -7.79 11.37
C LEU A 102 0.40 -7.83 11.48
N PHE A 103 1.08 -6.72 11.19
CA PHE A 103 2.54 -6.57 11.23
C PHE A 103 2.92 -5.18 11.77
N PRO A 104 2.81 -4.97 13.10
CA PRO A 104 3.11 -3.68 13.72
C PRO A 104 4.60 -3.30 13.67
N GLU A 105 5.49 -4.28 13.48
CA GLU A 105 6.94 -4.09 13.39
C GLU A 105 7.33 -3.20 12.20
N ALA A 106 6.52 -3.18 11.13
CA ALA A 106 6.70 -2.30 9.97
C ALA A 106 6.76 -0.80 10.34
N ALA A 107 6.14 -0.42 11.45
CA ALA A 107 6.15 0.96 11.94
C ALA A 107 6.90 1.11 13.28
N GLY A 108 7.87 0.23 13.53
CA GLY A 108 8.65 0.23 14.78
C GLY A 108 7.86 -0.20 16.02
N GLY A 109 6.65 -0.73 15.84
CA GLY A 109 5.83 -1.26 16.93
C GLY A 109 6.43 -2.54 17.51
N LYS A 110 6.37 -2.70 18.84
CA LYS A 110 6.68 -3.98 19.50
C LYS A 110 5.44 -4.86 19.55
N GLU A 111 5.61 -6.17 19.43
CA GLU A 111 4.51 -7.13 19.61
C GLU A 111 3.75 -6.87 20.93
N ARG A 112 2.45 -6.56 20.79
CA ARG A 112 1.37 -6.75 21.77
C ARG A 112 1.37 -5.95 23.09
N LYS A 113 2.29 -5.03 23.35
CA LYS A 113 2.25 -4.18 24.59
C LYS A 113 2.39 -2.67 24.39
N GLY A 114 2.52 -2.19 23.14
CA GLY A 114 2.62 -0.76 22.82
C GLY A 114 1.36 -0.21 22.13
N ALA A 115 1.35 1.10 21.88
CA ALA A 115 0.36 1.73 21.01
C ALA A 115 0.45 1.11 19.60
N MET A 116 -0.69 0.70 19.04
CA MET A 116 -0.74 0.12 17.70
C MET A 116 -0.51 1.22 16.66
N PRO A 117 0.40 1.05 15.68
CA PRO A 117 0.58 2.01 14.61
C PRO A 117 -0.70 2.15 13.80
N GLN A 118 -1.08 3.39 13.50
CA GLN A 118 -2.29 3.72 12.76
C GLN A 118 -1.99 4.76 11.69
N TYR A 119 -2.35 4.45 10.45
CA TYR A 119 -2.41 5.38 9.34
C TYR A 119 -3.68 6.24 9.39
N THR A 120 -3.50 7.55 9.32
CA THR A 120 -4.58 8.57 9.42
C THR A 120 -4.83 9.30 8.10
N GLY A 121 -4.14 8.93 7.01
CA GLY A 121 -4.14 9.70 5.77
C GLY A 121 -3.08 10.80 5.71
N LYS A 122 -2.60 11.27 6.87
CA LYS A 122 -1.67 12.41 6.98
C LYS A 122 -0.28 12.05 7.48
N ASN A 123 -0.15 10.92 8.17
CA ASN A 123 1.05 10.51 8.86
C ASN A 123 1.83 9.43 8.10
N LEU A 124 1.71 9.39 6.77
CA LEU A 124 2.35 8.34 5.96
C LEU A 124 3.86 8.26 6.22
N TYR A 125 4.50 9.41 6.35
CA TYR A 125 5.94 9.54 6.58
C TYR A 125 6.34 9.39 8.05
N ASP A 126 5.38 9.46 8.98
CA ASP A 126 5.64 9.25 10.40
C ASP A 126 5.58 7.75 10.76
N LEU A 127 5.17 6.90 9.82
CA LEU A 127 5.05 5.45 9.99
C LEU A 127 6.35 4.70 9.70
N THR A 128 7.35 5.35 9.11
CA THR A 128 8.65 4.74 8.77
C THR A 128 9.73 5.41 9.60
N CYS A 129 10.19 4.72 10.66
CA CYS A 129 11.32 5.14 11.49
C CYS A 129 12.63 4.49 11.02
#